data_AF-A0A524DVX8-F1
#
_entry.id   AF-A0A524DVX8-F1
#
_cell.length_a   1.000
_cell.length_b   1.000
_cell.length_c   1.000
_cell.angle_alpha   90.00
_cell.angle_beta   90.00
_cell.angle_gamma   90.00
#
_symmetry.space_group_name_H-M   'P 1'
#
loop_
_entity.id
_entity.type
_entity.pdbx_description
1 polymer ?
#
loop_
_entity_poly.entity_id
_entity_poly.type
_entity_poly.pdbx_seq_one_letter_code
_entity_poly.pdbx_strand_id
1 'polypeptide(L)'
;MSEEYYAILAKKLDATLQGLSRIGTQGNVSETWMEYLRTLIPKEDIKDLIELPVFPGTLSVRKFAKKINKNEEEATAILQRLFHNDAVMRVGKENHKYGIHLPFLIFDVPPLNYENMHPEKAKKLAELSYQYLVEEEWYRNFEGSPGTPLSRIIPVQKSINTESEVLPYEKVEEIVKSARILSIQECACRKRLEYLGGRKCDHPLESCIGVNQGAQYFIDRGHAREISKQDALKLLKELNERGLVHTTENFGEGDHTLICNCCACCCNLIGGITRWDNPRAVAKANFIASPQNLENCTLCHTCIEICNFNAISIKDDYPYVDSTKCMGCGVCVVNCPSGVFSLDRKQQETIYSNLIELGLKVAKETNRTIKF
;
A
#
# COMPACT_ATOMS: atom_id res chain seq x y z
N MET A 1 -14.00 -5.44 31.32
CA MET A 1 -14.84 -5.88 30.19
C MET A 1 -14.33 -5.36 28.85
N SER A 2 -14.02 -4.07 28.68
CA SER A 2 -13.49 -3.55 27.41
C SER A 2 -12.17 -4.20 26.95
N GLU A 3 -11.23 -4.45 27.87
CA GLU A 3 -9.94 -5.08 27.53
C GLU A 3 -10.09 -6.48 26.92
N GLU A 4 -11.08 -7.25 27.37
CA GLU A 4 -11.38 -8.57 26.80
C GLU A 4 -11.83 -8.45 25.34
N TYR A 5 -12.63 -7.43 25.00
CA TYR A 5 -13.05 -7.19 23.63
C TYR A 5 -11.91 -6.74 22.72
N TYR A 6 -10.97 -5.92 23.21
CA TYR A 6 -9.76 -5.60 22.44
C TYR A 6 -8.91 -6.85 22.19
N ALA A 7 -8.77 -7.75 23.17
CA ALA A 7 -8.05 -9.01 22.98
C ALA A 7 -8.75 -9.91 21.94
N ILE A 8 -10.08 -9.97 21.93
CA ILE A 8 -10.85 -10.69 20.90
C ILE A 8 -10.63 -10.08 19.51
N LEU A 9 -10.67 -8.74 19.40
CA LEU A 9 -10.38 -8.05 18.14
C LEU A 9 -8.96 -8.34 17.65
N ALA A 10 -7.97 -8.21 18.52
CA ALA A 10 -6.57 -8.49 18.20
C ALA A 10 -6.40 -9.92 17.69
N LYS A 11 -7.05 -10.91 18.33
CA LYS A 11 -7.05 -12.31 17.85
C LYS A 11 -7.73 -12.48 16.49
N LYS A 12 -8.83 -11.77 16.22
CA LYS A 12 -9.49 -11.79 14.91
C LYS A 12 -8.57 -11.25 13.82
N LEU A 13 -7.91 -10.12 14.09
CA LEU A 13 -6.98 -9.47 13.17
C LEU A 13 -5.69 -10.28 13.00
N ASP A 14 -5.17 -10.91 14.06
CA ASP A 14 -3.96 -11.74 13.98
C ASP A 14 -4.17 -13.03 13.16
N ALA A 15 -5.41 -13.52 13.13
CA ALA A 15 -5.79 -14.66 12.30
C ALA A 15 -5.90 -14.34 10.80
N THR A 16 -5.79 -13.07 10.40
CA THR A 16 -5.81 -12.67 8.99
C THR A 16 -4.48 -13.00 8.30
N LEU A 17 -4.44 -12.88 6.97
CA LEU A 17 -3.26 -13.16 6.17
C LEU A 17 -2.00 -12.40 6.64
N GLN A 18 -2.15 -11.10 6.93
CA GLN A 18 -1.08 -10.21 7.36
C GLN A 18 -0.81 -10.29 8.87
N GLY A 19 -1.84 -10.61 9.64
CA GLY A 19 -1.80 -10.79 11.10
C GLY A 19 -1.20 -9.61 11.85
N LEU A 20 -1.08 -9.77 13.17
CA LEU A 20 -0.59 -8.74 14.10
C LEU A 20 0.66 -9.21 14.86
N SER A 21 0.86 -10.51 14.95
CA SER A 21 2.06 -11.12 15.49
C SER A 21 3.17 -11.15 14.45
N ARG A 22 4.41 -11.16 14.96
CA ARG A 22 5.58 -11.40 14.14
C ARG A 22 5.55 -12.81 13.56
N ILE A 23 6.23 -13.00 12.42
CA ILE A 23 6.44 -14.33 11.85
C ILE A 23 7.08 -15.21 12.92
N GLY A 24 6.50 -16.39 13.12
CA GLY A 24 6.93 -17.35 14.14
C GLY A 24 6.39 -17.11 15.56
N THR A 25 5.66 -16.01 15.82
CA THR A 25 5.11 -15.69 17.16
C THR A 25 3.59 -15.56 17.16
N GLN A 26 2.89 -16.28 16.29
CA GLN A 26 1.44 -16.18 16.12
C GLN A 26 0.67 -16.31 17.45
N GLY A 27 -0.30 -15.43 17.68
CA GLY A 27 -1.04 -15.32 18.94
C GLY A 27 -0.38 -14.46 20.01
N ASN A 28 0.86 -14.02 19.80
CA ASN A 28 1.54 -13.04 20.66
C ASN A 28 1.48 -11.66 20.01
N VAL A 29 0.44 -10.88 20.31
CA VAL A 29 0.25 -9.53 19.80
C VAL A 29 0.95 -8.53 20.71
N SER A 30 1.70 -7.59 20.14
CA SER A 30 2.43 -6.56 20.89
C SER A 30 1.50 -5.62 21.67
N GLU A 31 1.95 -5.18 22.84
CA GLU A 31 1.25 -4.16 23.64
C GLU A 31 1.16 -2.81 22.89
N THR A 32 2.16 -2.44 22.09
CA THR A 32 2.09 -1.23 21.24
C THR A 32 0.89 -1.29 20.30
N TRP A 33 0.57 -2.50 19.84
CA TRP A 33 -0.55 -2.71 18.94
C TRP A 33 -1.89 -2.78 19.65
N MET A 34 -1.92 -3.36 20.85
CA MET A 34 -3.06 -3.24 21.75
C MET A 34 -3.37 -1.77 22.04
N GLU A 35 -2.35 -0.96 22.33
CA GLU A 35 -2.51 0.47 22.59
C GLU A 35 -2.96 1.26 21.34
N TYR A 36 -2.49 0.86 20.15
CA TYR A 36 -2.98 1.43 18.89
C TYR A 36 -4.48 1.17 18.71
N LEU A 37 -4.94 -0.07 18.96
CA LEU A 37 -6.36 -0.41 18.87
C LEU A 37 -7.20 0.38 19.89
N ARG A 38 -6.71 0.52 21.13
CA ARG A 38 -7.37 1.33 22.18
C ARG A 38 -7.46 2.82 21.80
N THR A 39 -6.43 3.34 21.15
CA THR A 39 -6.38 4.74 20.70
C THR A 39 -7.31 4.96 19.51
N LEU A 40 -7.34 4.02 18.56
CA LEU A 40 -8.11 4.12 17.34
C LEU A 40 -9.61 3.98 17.60
N ILE A 41 -10.00 2.92 18.33
CA ILE A 41 -11.39 2.45 18.44
C ILE A 41 -12.00 2.90 19.78
N PRO A 42 -13.14 3.59 19.77
CA PRO A 42 -13.84 3.98 20.99
C PRO A 42 -14.19 2.78 21.89
N LYS A 43 -14.01 2.94 23.21
CA LYS A 43 -14.21 1.87 24.20
C LYS A 43 -15.67 1.41 24.29
N GLU A 44 -16.61 2.28 23.97
CA GLU A 44 -18.04 2.02 23.94
C GLU A 44 -18.47 1.16 22.75
N ASP A 45 -17.74 1.24 21.63
CA ASP A 45 -18.10 0.62 20.36
C ASP A 45 -17.36 -0.72 20.13
N ILE A 46 -16.28 -1.01 20.85
CA ILE A 46 -15.46 -2.23 20.65
C ILE A 46 -16.27 -3.53 20.80
N LYS A 47 -17.21 -3.58 21.75
CA LYS A 47 -18.07 -4.75 21.97
C LYS A 47 -18.98 -5.03 20.78
N ASP A 48 -19.39 -3.97 20.07
CA ASP A 48 -20.27 -4.05 18.91
C ASP A 48 -19.41 -4.34 17.67
N LEU A 49 -18.23 -3.71 17.54
CA LEU A 49 -17.28 -3.93 16.45
C LEU A 49 -16.89 -5.40 16.28
N ILE A 50 -16.61 -6.12 17.37
CA ILE A 50 -16.20 -7.53 17.28
C ILE A 50 -17.29 -8.46 16.75
N GLU A 51 -18.55 -8.03 16.67
CA GLU A 51 -19.62 -8.80 16.03
C GLU A 51 -19.57 -8.76 14.51
N LEU A 52 -18.82 -7.81 13.93
CA LEU A 52 -18.53 -7.80 12.51
C LEU A 52 -17.53 -8.91 12.14
N PRO A 53 -17.68 -9.51 10.94
CA PRO A 53 -16.60 -10.26 10.32
C PRO A 53 -15.46 -9.32 9.94
N VAL A 54 -14.24 -9.87 9.84
CA VAL A 54 -13.13 -9.15 9.21
C VAL A 54 -13.32 -9.17 7.69
N PHE A 55 -13.04 -8.06 7.01
CA PHE A 55 -13.09 -7.97 5.55
C PHE A 55 -12.24 -9.10 4.91
N PRO A 56 -12.66 -9.74 3.80
CA PRO A 56 -13.78 -9.40 2.90
C PRO A 56 -15.17 -9.77 3.40
N GLY A 57 -15.27 -10.49 4.53
CA GLY A 57 -16.54 -10.75 5.18
C GLY A 57 -17.24 -9.43 5.56
N THR A 58 -18.54 -9.33 5.29
CA THR A 58 -19.33 -8.14 5.61
C THR A 58 -20.74 -8.47 6.11
N LEU A 59 -21.35 -7.53 6.85
CA LEU A 59 -22.75 -7.54 7.25
C LEU A 59 -23.45 -6.28 6.76
N SER A 60 -24.71 -6.43 6.34
CA SER A 60 -25.63 -5.29 6.18
C SER A 60 -26.00 -4.71 7.54
N VAL A 61 -26.35 -3.42 7.59
CA VAL A 61 -26.82 -2.72 8.82
C VAL A 61 -27.85 -3.55 9.58
N ARG A 62 -28.91 -4.04 8.90
CA ARG A 62 -29.94 -4.90 9.49
C ARG A 62 -29.40 -6.16 10.20
N LYS A 63 -28.41 -6.83 9.61
CA LYS A 63 -27.82 -8.06 10.19
C LYS A 63 -26.92 -7.72 11.37
N PHE A 64 -26.19 -6.62 11.29
CA PHE A 64 -25.37 -6.11 12.37
C PHE A 64 -26.24 -5.69 13.57
N ALA A 65 -27.29 -4.90 13.35
CA ALA A 65 -28.27 -4.48 14.35
C ALA A 65 -28.84 -5.67 15.13
N LYS A 66 -29.24 -6.75 14.43
CA LYS A 66 -29.71 -7.99 15.05
C LYS A 66 -28.64 -8.67 15.92
N LYS A 67 -27.37 -8.67 15.50
CA LYS A 67 -26.27 -9.28 16.28
C LYS A 67 -25.97 -8.53 17.57
N ILE A 68 -26.02 -7.21 17.54
CA ILE A 68 -25.74 -6.36 18.71
C ILE A 68 -26.99 -6.06 19.55
N ASN A 69 -28.14 -6.63 19.19
CA ASN A 69 -29.44 -6.42 19.84
C ASN A 69 -29.83 -4.93 19.95
N LYS A 70 -29.69 -4.19 18.84
CA LYS A 70 -30.08 -2.77 18.69
C LYS A 70 -30.98 -2.56 17.48
N ASN A 71 -31.62 -1.41 17.39
CA ASN A 71 -32.35 -1.04 16.18
C ASN A 71 -31.38 -0.58 15.04
N GLU A 72 -31.89 -0.42 13.82
CA GLU A 72 -31.05 -0.07 12.66
C GLU A 72 -30.48 1.35 12.73
N GLU A 73 -31.16 2.28 13.40
CA GLU A 73 -30.69 3.67 13.57
C GLU A 73 -29.49 3.72 14.51
N GLU A 74 -29.58 3.06 15.67
CA GLU A 74 -28.49 2.91 16.63
C GLU A 74 -27.29 2.19 16.00
N ALA A 75 -27.54 1.10 15.28
CA ALA A 75 -26.51 0.34 14.58
C ALA A 75 -25.82 1.19 13.50
N THR A 76 -26.58 2.02 12.77
CA THR A 76 -26.04 2.95 11.78
C THR A 76 -25.13 3.99 12.44
N ALA A 77 -25.54 4.57 13.57
CA ALA A 77 -24.73 5.56 14.29
C ALA A 77 -23.39 4.97 14.76
N ILE A 78 -23.39 3.71 15.24
CA ILE A 78 -22.17 2.99 15.64
C ILE A 78 -21.27 2.74 14.43
N LEU A 79 -21.82 2.20 13.34
CA LEU A 79 -21.07 1.93 12.11
C LEU A 79 -20.47 3.20 11.51
N GLN A 80 -21.18 4.33 11.57
CA GLN A 80 -20.66 5.62 11.14
C GLN A 80 -19.48 6.06 12.02
N ARG A 81 -19.57 5.98 13.35
CA ARG A 81 -18.43 6.31 14.23
C ARG A 81 -17.23 5.41 13.98
N LEU A 82 -17.46 4.11 13.86
CA LEU A 82 -16.41 3.13 13.54
C LEU A 82 -15.79 3.40 12.17
N PHE A 83 -16.60 3.79 11.19
CA PHE A 83 -16.13 4.17 9.87
C PHE A 83 -15.21 5.38 9.99
N HIS A 84 -15.64 6.49 10.57
CA HIS A 84 -14.79 7.71 10.71
C HIS A 84 -13.51 7.49 11.54
N ASN A 85 -13.48 6.50 12.44
CA ASN A 85 -12.28 6.10 13.19
C ASN A 85 -11.40 5.04 12.47
N ASP A 86 -11.55 4.86 11.15
CA ASP A 86 -10.78 3.89 10.35
C ASP A 86 -10.88 2.41 10.84
N ALA A 87 -11.94 2.05 11.59
CA ALA A 87 -12.08 0.72 12.18
C ALA A 87 -12.83 -0.30 11.30
N VAL A 88 -13.62 0.19 10.34
CA VAL A 88 -14.43 -0.66 9.43
C VAL A 88 -14.30 -0.24 7.97
N MET A 89 -14.39 -1.23 7.08
CA MET A 89 -14.61 -1.04 5.65
C MET A 89 -16.11 -0.84 5.39
N ARG A 90 -16.45 0.01 4.42
CA ARG A 90 -17.81 0.18 3.89
C ARG A 90 -17.81 -0.17 2.40
N VAL A 91 -18.75 -1.01 1.97
CA VAL A 91 -18.88 -1.44 0.57
C VAL A 91 -20.33 -1.31 0.08
N GLY A 92 -20.50 -1.05 -1.22
CA GLY A 92 -21.79 -0.78 -1.87
C GLY A 92 -22.17 0.71 -1.81
N LYS A 93 -23.00 1.21 -2.75
CA LYS A 93 -23.37 2.65 -2.83
C LYS A 93 -24.63 3.02 -2.04
N GLU A 94 -25.65 2.17 -2.04
CA GLU A 94 -26.94 2.45 -1.39
C GLU A 94 -27.18 1.51 -0.21
N ASN A 95 -26.94 0.21 -0.42
CA ASN A 95 -27.10 -0.83 0.60
C ASN A 95 -25.76 -1.20 1.22
N HIS A 96 -25.20 -0.25 1.98
CA HIS A 96 -23.90 -0.39 2.60
C HIS A 96 -23.77 -1.68 3.43
N LYS A 97 -22.67 -2.41 3.20
CA LYS A 97 -22.23 -3.50 4.06
C LYS A 97 -20.91 -3.12 4.72
N TYR A 98 -20.69 -3.66 5.91
CA TYR A 98 -19.56 -3.31 6.76
C TYR A 98 -18.82 -4.55 7.22
N GLY A 99 -17.49 -4.44 7.31
CA GLY A 99 -16.62 -5.45 7.91
C GLY A 99 -15.51 -4.75 8.68
N ILE A 100 -14.92 -5.42 9.66
CA ILE A 100 -13.73 -4.90 10.36
C ILE A 100 -12.65 -4.67 9.31
N HIS A 101 -12.05 -3.49 9.33
CA HIS A 101 -10.96 -3.15 8.44
C HIS A 101 -9.84 -4.19 8.63
N LEU A 102 -9.39 -4.80 7.53
CA LEU A 102 -8.17 -5.60 7.59
C LEU A 102 -7.04 -4.66 8.01
N PRO A 103 -5.98 -5.12 8.70
CA PRO A 103 -4.76 -4.34 8.78
C PRO A 103 -4.32 -3.86 7.37
N PHE A 104 -4.62 -4.68 6.35
CA PHE A 104 -4.37 -4.49 4.93
C PHE A 104 -5.59 -4.10 4.10
N LEU A 105 -5.86 -2.81 4.00
CA LEU A 105 -6.16 -2.23 2.69
C LEU A 105 -5.53 -0.84 2.67
N ILE A 106 -4.28 -0.87 2.19
CA ILE A 106 -3.58 0.15 1.40
C ILE A 106 -2.47 0.94 2.12
N PHE A 107 -2.34 0.96 3.46
CA PHE A 107 -1.27 1.78 4.08
C PHE A 107 -0.69 1.30 5.41
N ASP A 108 -1.26 0.25 5.98
CA ASP A 108 -0.94 -0.60 7.13
C ASP A 108 -0.38 -0.01 8.41
N VAL A 109 0.11 1.22 8.45
CA VAL A 109 0.68 1.77 9.67
C VAL A 109 0.69 3.30 9.69
N PRO A 110 -0.25 3.96 8.98
CA PRO A 110 -0.88 5.16 9.53
C PRO A 110 -2.40 5.24 9.27
N PRO A 111 -3.20 5.83 10.17
CA PRO A 111 -4.55 6.27 9.87
C PRO A 111 -4.62 7.05 8.55
N LEU A 112 -5.64 6.74 7.76
CA LEU A 112 -5.92 7.46 6.50
C LEU A 112 -6.41 8.87 6.77
N ASN A 113 -6.94 9.07 7.97
CA ASN A 113 -7.67 10.25 8.38
C ASN A 113 -6.97 11.07 9.46
N TYR A 114 -5.64 11.21 9.40
CA TYR A 114 -4.97 12.03 10.40
C TYR A 114 -5.55 13.45 10.51
N GLU A 115 -5.98 14.03 9.40
CA GLU A 115 -6.45 15.41 9.34
C GLU A 115 -7.79 15.65 10.03
N ASN A 116 -8.70 14.66 10.05
CA ASN A 116 -9.98 14.80 10.76
C ASN A 116 -9.95 14.16 12.16
N MET A 117 -8.78 13.73 12.64
CA MET A 117 -8.58 13.33 14.03
C MET A 117 -8.09 14.50 14.87
N HIS A 118 -8.38 14.45 16.18
CA HIS A 118 -7.76 15.38 17.11
C HIS A 118 -6.22 15.28 17.00
N PRO A 119 -5.47 16.40 16.93
CA PRO A 119 -4.03 16.37 16.65
C PRO A 119 -3.22 15.46 17.57
N GLU A 120 -3.59 15.39 18.85
CA GLU A 120 -2.94 14.50 19.82
C GLU A 120 -3.21 13.02 19.53
N LYS A 121 -4.45 12.66 19.12
CA LYS A 121 -4.81 11.31 18.71
C LYS A 121 -4.06 10.93 17.44
N ALA A 122 -4.02 11.84 16.45
CA ALA A 122 -3.28 11.65 15.21
C ALA A 122 -1.79 11.39 15.48
N LYS A 123 -1.15 12.26 16.28
CA LYS A 123 0.26 12.10 16.67
C LYS A 123 0.50 10.79 17.40
N LYS A 124 -0.35 10.44 18.38
CA LYS A 124 -0.20 9.20 19.14
C LYS A 124 -0.31 7.96 18.26
N LEU A 125 -1.27 7.94 17.33
CA LEU A 125 -1.39 6.86 16.36
C LEU A 125 -0.17 6.81 15.43
N ALA A 126 0.36 7.95 14.99
CA ALA A 126 1.60 8.01 14.21
C ALA A 126 2.79 7.41 14.96
N GLU A 127 2.97 7.74 16.24
CA GLU A 127 4.05 7.22 17.09
C GLU A 127 3.93 5.70 17.27
N LEU A 128 2.76 5.22 17.74
CA LEU A 128 2.51 3.80 17.96
C LEU A 128 2.69 2.98 16.69
N SER A 129 2.20 3.51 15.58
CA SER A 129 2.33 2.88 14.27
C SER A 129 3.82 2.80 13.85
N TYR A 130 4.59 3.87 14.01
CA TYR A 130 6.01 3.86 13.64
C TYR A 130 6.82 2.92 14.54
N GLN A 131 6.58 2.97 15.85
CA GLN A 131 7.19 2.07 16.83
C GLN A 131 6.94 0.61 16.47
N TYR A 132 5.68 0.24 16.22
CA TYR A 132 5.32 -1.13 15.87
C TYR A 132 5.93 -1.59 14.53
N LEU A 133 5.84 -0.74 13.49
CA LEU A 133 6.39 -1.08 12.18
C LEU A 133 7.90 -1.27 12.22
N VAL A 134 8.60 -0.30 12.81
CA VAL A 134 10.05 -0.13 12.67
C VAL A 134 10.79 -0.67 13.88
N GLU A 135 10.51 -0.16 15.07
CA GLU A 135 11.24 -0.50 16.30
C GLU A 135 10.94 -1.93 16.76
N GLU A 136 9.73 -2.39 16.50
CA GLU A 136 9.32 -3.77 16.74
C GLU A 136 9.42 -4.67 15.51
N GLU A 137 10.11 -4.22 14.46
CA GLU A 137 10.44 -5.01 13.27
C GLU A 137 9.23 -5.68 12.59
N TRP A 138 8.00 -5.17 12.76
CA TRP A 138 6.85 -5.75 12.08
C TRP A 138 6.96 -5.61 10.56
N TYR A 139 7.78 -4.68 10.06
CA TYR A 139 8.14 -4.57 8.64
C TYR A 139 8.63 -5.90 8.02
N ARG A 140 9.09 -6.88 8.82
CA ARG A 140 9.49 -8.20 8.32
C ARG A 140 8.31 -9.09 7.91
N ASN A 141 7.12 -8.81 8.43
CA ASN A 141 5.86 -9.49 8.08
C ASN A 141 4.99 -8.65 7.14
N PHE A 142 5.42 -7.42 6.86
CA PHE A 142 4.72 -6.44 6.06
C PHE A 142 4.68 -6.86 4.59
N GLU A 143 3.51 -6.64 3.95
CA GLU A 143 3.29 -6.76 2.50
C GLU A 143 3.53 -8.15 1.91
N GLY A 144 3.14 -9.19 2.63
CA GLY A 144 3.00 -10.55 2.11
C GLY A 144 3.67 -11.59 2.98
N SER A 145 4.52 -12.41 2.38
CA SER A 145 5.30 -13.44 3.06
C SER A 145 6.81 -13.25 2.78
N PRO A 146 7.69 -14.01 3.45
CA PRO A 146 9.11 -14.08 3.08
C PRO A 146 9.39 -14.53 1.64
N GLY A 147 8.41 -15.06 0.90
CA GLY A 147 8.55 -15.48 -0.50
C GLY A 147 7.76 -14.62 -1.49
N THR A 148 6.56 -14.19 -1.10
CA THR A 148 5.57 -13.61 -2.01
C THR A 148 5.12 -12.23 -1.52
N PRO A 149 5.49 -11.15 -2.24
CA PRO A 149 5.00 -9.81 -1.97
C PRO A 149 3.54 -9.63 -2.44
N LEU A 150 2.74 -8.91 -1.66
CA LEU A 150 1.37 -8.50 -2.02
C LEU A 150 1.35 -7.30 -2.97
N SER A 151 2.39 -6.48 -2.94
CA SER A 151 2.57 -5.31 -3.81
C SER A 151 3.69 -5.55 -4.81
N ARG A 152 3.63 -4.88 -5.95
CA ARG A 152 4.65 -4.93 -7.00
C ARG A 152 4.96 -3.56 -7.58
N ILE A 153 6.14 -3.42 -8.16
CA ILE A 153 6.53 -2.25 -8.96
C ILE A 153 5.93 -2.37 -10.37
N ILE A 154 5.42 -1.24 -10.87
CA ILE A 154 5.02 -1.08 -12.26
C ILE A 154 6.04 -0.16 -12.96
N PRO A 155 6.63 -0.56 -14.08
CA PRO A 155 7.53 0.29 -14.86
C PRO A 155 6.86 1.58 -15.35
N VAL A 156 7.67 2.63 -15.54
CA VAL A 156 7.23 3.85 -16.23
C VAL A 156 6.99 3.57 -17.71
N GLN A 157 5.88 4.06 -18.26
CA GLN A 157 5.46 3.72 -19.63
C GLN A 157 6.49 4.10 -20.70
N LYS A 158 7.07 5.31 -20.62
CA LYS A 158 8.03 5.84 -21.62
C LYS A 158 9.28 4.96 -21.79
N SER A 159 9.54 4.04 -20.86
CA SER A 159 10.75 3.24 -20.82
C SER A 159 10.68 1.90 -21.57
N ILE A 160 9.51 1.57 -22.12
CA ILE A 160 9.24 0.28 -22.76
C ILE A 160 9.34 0.44 -24.28
N ASN A 161 10.34 -0.21 -24.89
CA ASN A 161 10.65 -0.05 -26.32
C ASN A 161 9.73 -0.85 -27.28
N THR A 162 8.96 -1.82 -26.78
CA THR A 162 8.11 -2.71 -27.61
C THR A 162 6.77 -3.01 -26.93
N GLU A 163 5.66 -2.63 -27.56
CA GLU A 163 4.31 -2.88 -27.02
C GLU A 163 3.92 -4.37 -27.03
N SER A 164 4.48 -5.16 -27.95
CA SER A 164 4.11 -6.56 -28.20
C SER A 164 4.60 -7.53 -27.13
N GLU A 165 5.60 -7.16 -26.34
CA GLU A 165 6.21 -8.03 -25.32
C GLU A 165 5.77 -7.68 -23.89
N VAL A 166 4.95 -6.64 -23.71
CA VAL A 166 4.51 -6.19 -22.40
C VAL A 166 3.06 -6.57 -22.17
N LEU A 167 2.84 -7.28 -21.08
CA LEU A 167 1.50 -7.72 -20.68
C LEU A 167 0.71 -6.48 -20.24
N PRO A 168 -0.56 -6.31 -20.62
CA PRO A 168 -1.33 -5.09 -20.35
C PRO A 168 -1.31 -4.67 -18.87
N TYR A 169 -1.36 -5.62 -17.94
CA TYR A 169 -1.32 -5.36 -16.49
C TYR A 169 0.05 -4.91 -15.95
N GLU A 170 1.11 -4.95 -16.76
CA GLU A 170 2.41 -4.37 -16.42
C GLU A 170 2.52 -2.90 -16.87
N LYS A 171 1.41 -2.31 -17.34
CA LYS A 171 1.30 -0.90 -17.72
C LYS A 171 0.36 -0.18 -16.78
N VAL A 172 0.88 0.82 -16.06
CA VAL A 172 0.07 1.65 -15.15
C VAL A 172 -1.09 2.34 -15.89
N GLU A 173 -0.90 2.67 -17.17
CA GLU A 173 -1.95 3.27 -17.99
C GLU A 173 -3.16 2.37 -18.19
N GLU A 174 -2.97 1.07 -18.30
CA GLU A 174 -4.08 0.13 -18.52
C GLU A 174 -4.94 0.00 -17.26
N ILE A 175 -4.32 0.08 -16.08
CA ILE A 175 -5.05 0.19 -14.80
C ILE A 175 -5.89 1.47 -14.78
N VAL A 176 -5.30 2.62 -15.16
CA VAL A 176 -6.01 3.91 -15.21
C VAL A 176 -7.12 3.91 -16.27
N LYS A 177 -6.87 3.37 -17.47
CA LYS A 177 -7.82 3.33 -18.58
C LYS A 177 -8.98 2.37 -18.31
N SER A 178 -8.74 1.26 -17.61
CA SER A 178 -9.78 0.29 -17.24
C SER A 178 -10.56 0.71 -15.98
N ALA A 179 -10.04 1.63 -15.17
CA ALA A 179 -10.69 2.10 -13.96
C ALA A 179 -12.08 2.70 -14.23
N ARG A 180 -13.05 2.34 -13.39
CA ARG A 180 -14.41 2.88 -13.39
C ARG A 180 -14.50 4.21 -12.66
N ILE A 181 -13.71 4.35 -11.61
CA ILE A 181 -13.58 5.56 -10.78
C ILE A 181 -12.14 5.65 -10.29
N LEU A 182 -11.63 6.87 -10.23
CA LEU A 182 -10.28 7.18 -9.75
C LEU A 182 -10.39 8.29 -8.71
N SER A 183 -9.56 8.21 -7.68
CA SER A 183 -9.44 9.27 -6.70
C SER A 183 -7.98 9.63 -6.47
N ILE A 184 -7.74 10.80 -5.91
CA ILE A 184 -6.44 11.16 -5.34
C ILE A 184 -6.61 11.53 -3.88
N GLN A 185 -5.66 11.08 -3.08
CA GLN A 185 -5.56 11.34 -1.66
C GLN A 185 -4.09 11.54 -1.26
N GLU A 186 -3.90 12.05 -0.04
CA GLU A 186 -2.58 12.16 0.54
C GLU A 186 -1.94 10.79 0.78
N CYS A 187 -0.62 10.71 0.60
CA CYS A 187 0.16 9.51 0.89
C CYS A 187 0.28 9.34 2.42
N ALA A 188 -0.40 8.34 2.95
CA ALA A 188 -0.41 8.06 4.39
C ALA A 188 1.01 7.89 4.97
N CYS A 189 1.91 7.21 4.24
CA CYS A 189 3.31 7.02 4.67
C CYS A 189 4.07 8.35 4.83
N ARG A 190 3.89 9.29 3.89
CA ARG A 190 4.49 10.63 3.98
C ARG A 190 3.84 11.43 5.10
N LYS A 191 2.51 11.41 5.17
CA LYS A 191 1.75 12.14 6.18
C LYS A 191 2.16 11.72 7.59
N ARG A 192 2.32 10.43 7.85
CA ARG A 192 2.83 9.92 9.14
C ARG A 192 4.16 10.56 9.51
N LEU A 193 5.14 10.52 8.60
CA LEU A 193 6.45 11.09 8.88
C LEU A 193 6.41 12.61 9.03
N GLU A 194 5.46 13.28 8.39
CA GLU A 194 5.22 14.71 8.58
C GLU A 194 4.71 15.00 10.00
N TYR A 195 3.73 14.24 10.50
CA TYR A 195 3.26 14.33 11.89
C TYR A 195 4.37 14.02 12.91
N LEU A 196 5.29 13.12 12.58
CA LEU A 196 6.43 12.76 13.43
C LEU A 196 7.62 13.73 13.28
N GLY A 197 7.57 14.69 12.34
CA GLY A 197 8.71 15.55 12.01
C GLY A 197 9.90 14.81 11.38
N GLY A 198 9.72 13.57 10.93
CA GLY A 198 10.75 12.70 10.35
C GLY A 198 10.84 12.74 8.82
N ARG A 199 9.95 13.48 8.15
CA ARG A 199 9.90 13.57 6.69
C ARG A 199 11.05 14.44 6.16
N LYS A 200 11.88 13.89 5.25
CA LYS A 200 13.08 14.55 4.69
C LYS A 200 13.00 14.89 3.20
N CYS A 201 11.87 14.63 2.54
CA CYS A 201 11.67 14.89 1.11
C CYS A 201 10.53 15.90 0.87
N ASP A 202 10.59 16.57 -0.27
CA ASP A 202 9.66 17.60 -0.74
C ASP A 202 8.60 17.05 -1.73
N HIS A 203 8.55 15.74 -1.95
CA HIS A 203 7.54 15.10 -2.82
C HIS A 203 6.10 15.43 -2.39
N PRO A 204 5.14 15.61 -3.31
CA PRO A 204 3.78 16.00 -2.93
C PRO A 204 3.12 14.99 -1.98
N LEU A 205 2.25 15.49 -1.08
CA LEU A 205 1.39 14.62 -0.26
C LEU A 205 0.33 13.95 -1.13
N GLU A 206 -0.38 14.72 -1.96
CA GLU A 206 -1.31 14.22 -2.98
C GLU A 206 -0.54 13.41 -4.04
N SER A 207 -0.37 12.12 -3.79
CA SER A 207 0.34 11.22 -4.69
C SER A 207 -0.18 9.79 -4.63
N CYS A 208 -1.25 9.54 -3.90
CA CYS A 208 -1.81 8.21 -3.83
C CYS A 208 -3.11 8.20 -4.63
N ILE A 209 -3.22 7.28 -5.57
CA ILE A 209 -4.37 7.21 -6.48
C ILE A 209 -5.20 6.00 -6.09
N GLY A 210 -6.40 6.24 -5.56
CA GLY A 210 -7.38 5.19 -5.39
C GLY A 210 -7.93 4.73 -6.75
N VAL A 211 -8.20 3.44 -6.88
CA VAL A 211 -8.77 2.83 -8.09
C VAL A 211 -10.03 2.05 -7.72
N ASN A 212 -11.09 2.14 -8.52
CA ASN A 212 -12.33 1.37 -8.35
C ASN A 212 -12.87 1.40 -6.90
N GLN A 213 -12.90 0.24 -6.22
CA GLN A 213 -13.38 0.14 -4.84
C GLN A 213 -12.51 0.93 -3.85
N GLY A 214 -11.20 1.02 -4.09
CA GLY A 214 -10.30 1.85 -3.29
C GLY A 214 -10.59 3.35 -3.47
N ALA A 215 -10.85 3.79 -4.71
CA ALA A 215 -11.26 5.17 -4.96
C ALA A 215 -12.56 5.53 -4.23
N GLN A 216 -13.60 4.70 -4.37
CA GLN A 216 -14.86 4.92 -3.66
C GLN A 216 -14.64 4.94 -2.15
N TYR A 217 -13.80 4.04 -1.63
CA TYR A 217 -13.47 3.97 -0.21
C TYR A 217 -12.85 5.27 0.33
N PHE A 218 -11.90 5.88 -0.39
CA PHE A 218 -11.31 7.15 0.04
C PHE A 218 -12.29 8.33 -0.09
N ILE A 219 -13.07 8.38 -1.17
CA ILE A 219 -14.06 9.43 -1.41
C ILE A 219 -15.14 9.40 -0.31
N ASP A 220 -15.64 8.21 0.01
CA ASP A 220 -16.67 7.97 1.01
C ASP A 220 -16.30 8.45 2.42
N ARG A 221 -14.99 8.49 2.71
CA ARG A 221 -14.44 8.99 3.97
C ARG A 221 -14.17 10.49 3.97
N GLY A 222 -14.27 11.15 2.81
CA GLY A 222 -13.95 12.57 2.66
C GLY A 222 -12.45 12.86 2.63
N HIS A 223 -11.61 11.88 2.26
CA HIS A 223 -10.13 12.04 2.20
C HIS A 223 -9.58 12.08 0.78
N ALA A 224 -10.48 12.05 -0.20
CA ALA A 224 -10.12 11.98 -1.60
C ALA A 224 -11.07 12.83 -2.43
N ARG A 225 -10.51 13.37 -3.49
CA ARG A 225 -11.28 13.94 -4.60
C ARG A 225 -11.24 12.98 -5.78
N GLU A 226 -12.35 12.85 -6.48
CA GLU A 226 -12.40 12.14 -7.76
C GLU A 226 -11.53 12.88 -8.78
N ILE A 227 -10.83 12.12 -9.63
CA ILE A 227 -9.99 12.68 -10.71
C ILE A 227 -10.27 12.01 -12.05
N SER A 228 -10.07 12.75 -13.14
CA SER A 228 -10.19 12.18 -14.47
C SER A 228 -9.02 11.23 -14.78
N LYS A 229 -9.23 10.33 -15.75
CA LYS A 229 -8.15 9.47 -16.27
C LYS A 229 -6.98 10.29 -16.82
N GLN A 230 -7.27 11.43 -17.46
CA GLN A 230 -6.25 12.33 -18.00
C GLN A 230 -5.42 12.97 -16.88
N ASP A 231 -6.06 13.43 -15.80
CA ASP A 231 -5.37 14.01 -14.64
C ASP A 231 -4.52 12.96 -13.93
N ALA A 232 -5.02 11.73 -13.79
CA ALA A 232 -4.27 10.61 -13.22
C ALA A 232 -3.00 10.31 -14.02
N LEU A 233 -3.10 10.22 -15.35
CA LEU A 233 -1.94 9.98 -16.23
C LEU A 233 -0.92 11.14 -16.17
N LYS A 234 -1.41 12.38 -16.16
CA LYS A 234 -0.56 13.57 -16.02
C LYS A 234 0.20 13.55 -14.70
N LEU A 235 -0.50 13.27 -13.60
CA LEU A 235 0.09 13.16 -12.28
C LEU A 235 1.14 12.05 -12.21
N LEU A 236 0.83 10.84 -12.70
CA LEU A 236 1.79 9.73 -12.73
C LEU A 236 3.08 10.11 -13.45
N LYS A 237 2.97 10.82 -14.57
CA LYS A 237 4.13 11.36 -15.31
C LYS A 237 4.94 12.34 -14.44
N GLU A 238 4.29 13.34 -13.85
CA GLU A 238 4.96 14.33 -12.99
C GLU A 238 5.65 13.69 -11.77
N LEU A 239 5.04 12.63 -11.20
CA LEU A 239 5.61 11.90 -10.07
C LEU A 239 6.85 11.09 -10.49
N ASN A 240 6.86 10.49 -11.69
CA ASN A 240 8.05 9.82 -12.23
C ASN A 240 9.20 10.78 -12.54
N GLU A 241 8.89 11.97 -13.08
CA GLU A 241 9.87 13.05 -13.30
C GLU A 241 10.49 13.55 -11.98
N ARG A 242 9.79 13.33 -10.85
CA ARG A 242 10.31 13.56 -9.49
C ARG A 242 11.02 12.35 -8.90
N GLY A 243 11.17 11.26 -9.63
CA GLY A 243 11.86 10.07 -9.15
C GLY A 243 11.00 9.09 -8.35
N LEU A 244 9.68 9.28 -8.30
CA LEU A 244 8.79 8.36 -7.59
C LEU A 244 8.57 7.09 -8.40
N VAL A 245 8.37 5.98 -7.69
CA VAL A 245 8.17 4.66 -8.28
C VAL A 245 6.71 4.24 -8.11
N HIS A 246 6.06 3.85 -9.21
CA HIS A 246 4.71 3.33 -9.19
C HIS A 246 4.66 1.93 -8.60
N THR A 247 3.72 1.69 -7.70
CA THR A 247 3.42 0.36 -7.15
C THR A 247 1.92 0.09 -7.14
N THR A 248 1.53 -1.17 -7.29
CA THR A 248 0.14 -1.65 -7.19
C THR A 248 0.13 -3.07 -6.61
N GLU A 249 -1.04 -3.68 -6.45
CA GLU A 249 -1.16 -5.07 -6.01
C GLU A 249 -0.52 -6.06 -6.99
N ASN A 250 0.06 -7.15 -6.47
CA ASN A 250 0.81 -8.12 -7.25
C ASN A 250 -0.07 -9.16 -7.97
N PHE A 251 -1.07 -8.71 -8.72
CA PHE A 251 -1.87 -9.56 -9.60
C PHE A 251 -2.16 -8.85 -10.93
N GLY A 252 -2.54 -9.62 -11.95
CA GLY A 252 -2.77 -9.12 -13.30
C GLY A 252 -4.24 -8.80 -13.60
N GLU A 253 -5.14 -9.74 -13.34
CA GLU A 253 -6.57 -9.59 -13.59
C GLU A 253 -7.32 -9.28 -12.28
N GLY A 254 -8.28 -8.36 -12.38
CA GLY A 254 -9.18 -8.03 -11.28
C GLY A 254 -9.28 -6.54 -11.04
N ASP A 255 -10.04 -6.19 -10.01
CA ASP A 255 -10.27 -4.81 -9.62
C ASP A 255 -9.12 -4.34 -8.71
N HIS A 256 -8.08 -3.79 -9.31
CA HIS A 256 -7.07 -3.02 -8.58
C HIS A 256 -7.72 -1.91 -7.75
N THR A 257 -7.16 -1.65 -6.57
CA THR A 257 -7.68 -0.68 -5.62
C THR A 257 -6.77 0.53 -5.43
N LEU A 258 -5.52 0.44 -5.87
CA LEU A 258 -4.52 1.48 -5.65
C LEU A 258 -3.44 1.55 -6.72
N ILE A 259 -3.01 2.78 -7.03
CA ILE A 259 -1.68 3.08 -7.53
C ILE A 259 -0.95 3.99 -6.53
N CYS A 260 0.15 3.47 -5.97
CA CYS A 260 1.01 4.17 -5.03
C CYS A 260 2.20 4.79 -5.77
N ASN A 261 2.68 5.94 -5.30
CA ASN A 261 3.81 6.68 -5.90
C ASN A 261 4.90 6.90 -4.85
N CYS A 262 5.77 5.91 -4.72
CA CYS A 262 6.59 5.68 -3.56
C CYS A 262 7.99 6.29 -3.70
N CYS A 263 8.58 6.74 -2.59
CA CYS A 263 9.98 7.16 -2.49
C CYS A 263 10.71 6.34 -1.41
N ALA A 264 12.03 6.24 -1.53
CA ALA A 264 12.88 5.64 -0.50
C ALA A 264 12.89 6.42 0.83
N CYS A 265 12.44 7.69 0.85
CA CYS A 265 12.41 8.53 2.04
C CYS A 265 11.24 8.22 2.99
N CYS A 266 10.05 7.87 2.49
CA CYS A 266 8.87 7.76 3.35
C CYS A 266 8.13 6.44 3.23
N CYS A 267 8.20 5.79 2.07
CA CYS A 267 7.37 4.62 1.80
C CYS A 267 7.79 3.43 2.67
N ASN A 268 6.80 2.68 3.17
CA ASN A 268 7.03 1.42 3.87
C ASN A 268 7.54 0.33 2.90
N LEU A 269 6.97 0.22 1.69
CA LEU A 269 7.35 -0.77 0.66
C LEU A 269 8.81 -0.60 0.24
N ILE A 270 9.15 0.60 -0.26
CA ILE A 270 10.52 0.89 -0.70
C ILE A 270 11.46 0.94 0.50
N GLY A 271 10.99 1.42 1.67
CA GLY A 271 11.75 1.36 2.92
C GLY A 271 12.16 -0.07 3.28
N GLY A 272 11.26 -1.03 3.07
CA GLY A 272 11.51 -2.47 3.22
C GLY A 272 12.69 -2.97 2.39
N ILE A 273 12.87 -2.44 1.18
CA ILE A 273 13.98 -2.82 0.29
C ILE A 273 15.27 -2.04 0.61
N THR A 274 15.15 -0.78 1.01
CA THR A 274 16.26 0.19 0.97
C THR A 274 16.85 0.53 2.33
N ARG A 275 16.09 0.33 3.41
CA ARG A 275 16.44 0.77 4.77
C ARG A 275 16.22 -0.30 5.83
N TRP A 276 15.29 -1.19 5.56
CA TRP A 276 14.96 -2.29 6.46
C TRP A 276 15.36 -3.60 5.80
N ASP A 277 15.54 -4.64 6.59
CA ASP A 277 15.95 -5.95 6.11
C ASP A 277 14.73 -6.78 5.68
N ASN A 278 13.98 -6.27 4.70
CA ASN A 278 12.86 -6.98 4.07
C ASN A 278 12.95 -6.90 2.52
N PRO A 279 13.78 -7.75 1.89
CA PRO A 279 13.97 -7.75 0.44
C PRO A 279 12.72 -8.19 -0.36
N ARG A 280 11.65 -8.61 0.31
CA ARG A 280 10.37 -9.03 -0.28
C ARG A 280 9.22 -8.09 0.08
N ALA A 281 9.50 -6.89 0.55
CA ALA A 281 8.47 -5.88 0.83
C ALA A 281 7.67 -5.48 -0.43
N VAL A 282 8.26 -5.59 -1.62
CA VAL A 282 7.59 -5.32 -2.89
C VAL A 282 8.25 -6.14 -4.00
N ALA A 283 7.45 -6.72 -4.90
CA ALA A 283 7.95 -7.47 -6.05
C ALA A 283 8.58 -6.54 -7.09
N LYS A 284 9.66 -7.01 -7.73
CA LYS A 284 10.27 -6.35 -8.89
C LYS A 284 9.30 -6.32 -10.07
N ALA A 285 9.49 -5.36 -10.98
CA ALA A 285 8.92 -5.48 -12.30
C ALA A 285 9.65 -6.56 -13.12
N ASN A 286 9.01 -7.11 -14.15
CA ASN A 286 9.66 -8.05 -15.07
C ASN A 286 10.52 -7.34 -16.13
N PHE A 287 11.31 -6.38 -15.67
CA PHE A 287 12.18 -5.54 -16.48
C PHE A 287 13.48 -5.22 -15.74
N ILE A 288 14.53 -4.92 -16.50
CA ILE A 288 15.80 -4.41 -15.98
C ILE A 288 16.23 -3.19 -16.78
N ALA A 289 16.77 -2.18 -16.09
CA ALA A 289 17.34 -1.03 -16.77
C ALA A 289 18.63 -1.41 -17.49
N SER A 290 18.76 -0.94 -18.73
CA SER A 290 19.86 -1.27 -19.61
C SER A 290 20.45 0.02 -20.19
N PRO A 291 21.72 0.36 -19.90
CA PRO A 291 22.39 1.47 -20.53
C PRO A 291 22.58 1.22 -22.04
N GLN A 292 22.23 2.19 -22.88
CA GLN A 292 22.33 2.12 -24.34
C GLN A 292 22.84 3.45 -24.90
N ASN A 293 23.43 3.44 -26.11
CA ASN A 293 23.93 4.65 -26.78
C ASN A 293 24.87 5.47 -25.88
N LEU A 294 25.82 4.77 -25.24
CA LEU A 294 26.68 5.30 -24.18
C LEU A 294 27.55 6.49 -24.62
N GLU A 295 27.80 6.61 -25.92
CA GLU A 295 28.47 7.76 -26.54
C GLU A 295 27.74 9.09 -26.32
N ASN A 296 26.43 9.07 -26.04
CA ASN A 296 25.64 10.27 -25.72
C ASN A 296 25.65 10.61 -24.22
N CYS A 297 26.23 9.73 -23.39
CA CYS A 297 26.26 9.93 -21.94
C CYS A 297 27.18 11.12 -21.59
N THR A 298 26.63 12.08 -20.85
CA THR A 298 27.36 13.27 -20.39
C THR A 298 27.95 13.12 -18.99
N LEU A 299 27.82 11.94 -18.36
CA LEU A 299 28.22 11.68 -16.97
C LEU A 299 27.63 12.68 -15.96
N CYS A 300 26.41 13.17 -16.21
CA CYS A 300 25.72 14.12 -15.32
C CYS A 300 25.22 13.51 -13.99
N HIS A 301 25.37 12.20 -13.79
CA HIS A 301 24.99 11.44 -12.58
C HIS A 301 23.49 11.45 -12.18
N THR A 302 22.60 12.09 -12.93
CA THR A 302 21.15 12.11 -12.65
C THR A 302 20.55 10.70 -12.43
N CYS A 303 20.99 9.71 -13.21
CA CYS A 303 20.51 8.33 -13.06
C CYS A 303 20.91 7.69 -11.71
N ILE A 304 22.05 8.08 -11.14
CA ILE A 304 22.51 7.61 -9.84
C ILE A 304 21.66 8.25 -8.75
N GLU A 305 21.49 9.58 -8.80
CA GLU A 305 20.74 10.36 -7.80
C GLU A 305 19.27 9.95 -7.71
N ILE A 306 18.63 9.68 -8.85
CA ILE A 306 17.20 9.34 -8.91
C ILE A 306 16.91 7.86 -8.56
N CYS A 307 17.94 7.01 -8.51
CA CYS A 307 17.76 5.59 -8.27
C CYS A 307 17.48 5.29 -6.79
N ASN A 308 16.20 5.14 -6.43
CA ASN A 308 15.77 4.78 -5.06
C ASN A 308 16.44 3.51 -4.50
N PHE A 309 16.97 2.62 -5.34
CA PHE A 309 17.48 1.31 -4.97
C PHE A 309 19.01 1.20 -5.02
N ASN A 310 19.72 2.31 -5.29
CA ASN A 310 21.18 2.34 -5.43
C ASN A 310 21.70 1.26 -6.40
N ALA A 311 20.97 1.06 -7.50
CA ALA A 311 21.26 0.04 -8.51
C ALA A 311 22.16 0.55 -9.65
N ILE A 312 22.48 1.84 -9.67
CA ILE A 312 23.26 2.47 -10.75
C ILE A 312 24.54 3.07 -10.15
N SER A 313 25.68 2.76 -10.76
CA SER A 313 27.01 3.31 -10.43
C SER A 313 27.76 3.66 -11.72
N ILE A 314 28.96 4.25 -11.61
CA ILE A 314 29.87 4.40 -12.77
C ILE A 314 30.90 3.28 -12.75
N LYS A 315 31.15 2.68 -13.92
CA LYS A 315 32.23 1.72 -14.16
C LYS A 315 32.81 1.99 -15.55
N ASP A 316 34.13 2.09 -15.65
CA ASP A 316 34.84 2.34 -16.91
C ASP A 316 34.29 3.56 -17.68
N ASP A 317 34.02 4.66 -16.95
CA ASP A 317 33.43 5.91 -17.46
C ASP A 317 32.01 5.78 -18.06
N TYR A 318 31.28 4.72 -17.72
CA TYR A 318 29.89 4.52 -18.13
C TYR A 318 28.97 4.13 -16.98
N PRO A 319 27.67 4.47 -17.06
CA PRO A 319 26.69 3.96 -16.12
C PRO A 319 26.63 2.43 -16.19
N TYR A 320 26.73 1.81 -15.02
CA TYR A 320 26.60 0.37 -14.80
C TYR A 320 25.35 0.11 -13.95
N VAL A 321 24.54 -0.87 -14.35
CA VAL A 321 23.33 -1.29 -13.62
C VAL A 321 23.57 -2.62 -12.92
N ASP A 322 23.51 -2.61 -11.59
CA ASP A 322 23.48 -3.83 -10.77
C ASP A 322 22.12 -4.51 -10.90
N SER A 323 22.08 -5.59 -11.68
CA SER A 323 20.87 -6.38 -11.91
C SER A 323 20.24 -6.98 -10.64
N THR A 324 21.03 -7.17 -9.58
CA THR A 324 20.53 -7.73 -8.32
C THR A 324 19.72 -6.71 -7.54
N LYS A 325 20.06 -5.42 -7.66
CA LYS A 325 19.38 -4.29 -7.00
C LYS A 325 18.34 -3.61 -7.88
N CYS A 326 18.48 -3.70 -9.20
CA CYS A 326 17.51 -3.10 -10.12
C CYS A 326 16.12 -3.71 -9.89
N MET A 327 15.13 -2.84 -9.67
CA MET A 327 13.74 -3.24 -9.45
C MET A 327 12.87 -3.07 -10.71
N GLY A 328 13.45 -2.61 -11.82
CA GLY A 328 12.75 -2.46 -13.10
C GLY A 328 11.76 -1.30 -13.19
N CYS A 329 11.85 -0.28 -12.32
CA CYS A 329 10.90 0.83 -12.31
C CYS A 329 11.02 1.77 -13.52
N GLY A 330 12.20 1.88 -14.14
CA GLY A 330 12.43 2.75 -15.31
C GLY A 330 12.52 4.25 -15.03
N VAL A 331 12.54 4.68 -13.77
CA VAL A 331 12.72 6.09 -13.39
C VAL A 331 13.98 6.71 -14.01
N CYS A 332 15.07 5.94 -14.13
CA CYS A 332 16.30 6.39 -14.81
C CYS A 332 16.09 6.68 -16.31
N VAL A 333 15.18 5.98 -16.97
CA VAL A 333 14.86 6.16 -18.40
C VAL A 333 14.12 7.47 -18.62
N VAL A 334 13.19 7.81 -17.73
CA VAL A 334 12.43 9.07 -17.81
C VAL A 334 13.31 10.29 -17.54
N ASN A 335 14.25 10.17 -16.60
CA ASN A 335 15.01 11.30 -16.07
C ASN A 335 16.42 11.46 -16.65
N CYS A 336 16.88 10.54 -17.52
CA CYS A 336 18.18 10.70 -18.16
C CYS A 336 18.09 11.75 -19.29
N PRO A 337 18.77 12.91 -19.17
CA PRO A 337 18.71 13.95 -20.20
C PRO A 337 19.34 13.51 -21.53
N SER A 338 20.31 12.60 -21.47
CA SER A 338 20.96 12.01 -22.65
C SER A 338 20.17 10.84 -23.26
N GLY A 339 19.11 10.36 -22.61
CA GLY A 339 18.30 9.24 -23.10
C GLY A 339 19.06 7.91 -23.21
N VAL A 340 20.10 7.68 -22.40
CA VAL A 340 21.00 6.51 -22.50
C VAL A 340 20.52 5.27 -21.75
N PHE A 341 19.21 5.16 -21.46
CA PHE A 341 18.65 4.00 -20.77
C PHE A 341 17.40 3.50 -21.48
N SER A 342 17.23 2.18 -21.50
CA SER A 342 15.98 1.49 -21.83
C SER A 342 15.58 0.54 -20.67
N LEU A 343 14.39 -0.06 -20.76
CA LEU A 343 14.06 -1.27 -20.02
C LEU A 343 14.04 -2.48 -20.95
N ASP A 344 14.79 -3.51 -20.56
CA ASP A 344 14.78 -4.82 -21.22
C ASP A 344 13.86 -5.76 -20.44
N ARG A 345 13.00 -6.48 -21.16
CA ARG A 345 12.10 -7.48 -20.57
C ARG A 345 12.93 -8.59 -19.94
N LYS A 346 12.67 -8.89 -18.67
CA LYS A 346 13.31 -9.99 -17.94
C LYS A 346 12.32 -10.55 -16.93
N GLN A 347 11.89 -11.79 -17.13
CA GLN A 347 11.04 -12.46 -16.14
C GLN A 347 11.84 -12.63 -14.83
N GLN A 348 11.39 -11.96 -13.77
CA GLN A 348 12.00 -11.95 -12.44
C GLN A 348 11.02 -12.42 -11.36
N GLU A 349 9.73 -12.09 -11.52
CA GLU A 349 8.69 -12.33 -10.52
C GLU A 349 7.45 -12.96 -11.14
N THR A 350 6.77 -13.80 -10.37
CA THR A 350 5.44 -14.29 -10.73
C THR A 350 4.42 -13.18 -10.53
N ILE A 351 3.54 -13.03 -11.52
CA ILE A 351 2.36 -12.17 -11.44
C ILE A 351 1.17 -13.11 -11.33
N TYR A 352 0.44 -13.00 -10.23
CA TYR A 352 -0.69 -13.86 -9.97
C TYR A 352 -1.88 -13.45 -10.83
N SER A 353 -2.74 -14.40 -11.18
CA SER A 353 -3.86 -14.09 -12.06
C SER A 353 -4.82 -13.12 -11.39
N ASN A 354 -5.10 -13.30 -10.09
CA ASN A 354 -6.01 -12.45 -9.33
C ASN A 354 -5.66 -12.44 -7.83
N LEU A 355 -6.36 -11.60 -7.07
CA LEU A 355 -6.20 -11.46 -5.63
C LEU A 355 -6.38 -12.78 -4.84
N ILE A 356 -7.28 -13.66 -5.29
CA ILE A 356 -7.53 -14.95 -4.59
C ILE A 356 -6.30 -15.84 -4.71
N GLU A 357 -5.73 -15.98 -5.91
CA GLU A 357 -4.54 -16.78 -6.15
C GLU A 357 -3.33 -16.24 -5.35
N LEU A 358 -3.11 -14.94 -5.38
CA LEU A 358 -2.08 -14.25 -4.59
C LEU A 358 -2.27 -14.51 -3.09
N GLY A 359 -3.50 -14.32 -2.59
CA GLY A 359 -3.84 -14.55 -1.19
C GLY A 359 -3.57 -16.00 -0.76
N LEU A 360 -4.00 -16.99 -1.56
CA LEU A 360 -3.78 -18.42 -1.31
C LEU A 360 -2.30 -18.78 -1.22
N LYS A 361 -1.48 -18.18 -2.08
CA LYS A 361 -0.03 -18.37 -2.06
C LYS A 361 0.60 -17.82 -0.77
N VAL A 362 0.31 -16.57 -0.42
CA VAL A 362 0.82 -15.95 0.82
C VAL A 362 0.35 -16.76 2.04
N ALA A 363 -0.91 -17.17 2.08
CA ALA A 363 -1.50 -17.89 3.21
C ALA A 363 -0.80 -19.22 3.49
N LYS A 364 -0.49 -19.95 2.41
CA LYS A 364 0.27 -21.19 2.47
C LYS A 364 1.68 -20.96 3.02
N GLU A 365 2.35 -19.88 2.63
CA GLU A 365 3.72 -19.57 3.06
C GLU A 365 3.80 -19.06 4.50
N THR A 366 2.76 -18.38 4.98
CA THR A 366 2.70 -17.87 6.35
C THR A 366 2.02 -18.85 7.33
N ASN A 367 1.57 -20.02 6.86
CA ASN A 367 0.74 -20.96 7.64
C ASN A 367 -0.50 -20.29 8.27
N ARG A 368 -1.11 -19.36 7.53
CA ARG A 368 -2.30 -18.61 7.97
C ARG A 368 -3.51 -19.05 7.17
N THR A 369 -4.68 -18.96 7.79
CA THR A 369 -5.92 -19.37 7.14
C THR A 369 -6.57 -18.17 6.46
N ILE A 370 -6.96 -18.31 5.19
CA ILE A 370 -7.84 -17.31 4.57
C ILE A 370 -9.27 -17.67 4.95
N LYS A 371 -9.92 -16.80 5.72
CA LYS A 371 -11.37 -16.86 5.92
C LYS A 371 -11.99 -15.87 4.95
N PHE A 372 -12.48 -16.38 3.82
CA PHE A 372 -13.29 -15.62 2.87
C PHE A 372 -14.69 -15.38 3.42
#